data_AF-A0A3L6FEB3-F1
#
_entry.id   AF-A0A3L6FEB3-F1
#
_cell.length_a   1.000
_cell.length_b   1.000
_cell.length_c   1.000
_cell.angle_alpha   90.00
_cell.angle_beta   90.00
_cell.angle_gamma   90.00
#
_symmetry.space_group_name_H-M   'P 1'
#
loop_
_entity.id
_entity.type
_entity.pdbx_description
1 polymer ?
#
loop_
_entity_poly.entity_id
_entity_poly.type
_entity_poly.pdbx_seq_one_letter_code
_entity_poly.pdbx_strand_id
1 'polypeptide(L)'
;MYANVFSFLLTLVMHIQVGCPLRCSFCATGKGGFARNLQPHEIVEQVLAIEETFKYRVTNVVFIGMGEPMMNLKSVLEAHQCFNKELKIGQRMMTISTVSVPNTIKMLASHKLQSTLAVRVSFEYTLLAGINDEKEHAEELAELLRMCGGGYHVNLIPYNPIEGSEYKRPYRKVVQAFVDALEARKITVSVRRTRGLDANVACGQLRNAFQKNPLLEIEPSPSIERTLVTA
;
A
#
# COMPACT_ATOMS: atom_id res chain seq x y z
N MET A 1 -35.98 -4.11 -17.93
CA MET A 1 -35.24 -4.42 -16.69
C MET A 1 -33.78 -4.59 -17.07
N TYR A 2 -33.09 -3.50 -17.42
CA TYR A 2 -31.68 -3.53 -17.80
C TYR A 2 -30.90 -2.80 -16.71
N ALA A 3 -30.50 -3.53 -15.67
CA ALA A 3 -29.47 -3.06 -14.76
C ALA A 3 -28.13 -3.26 -15.48
N ASN A 4 -27.68 -2.23 -16.20
CA ASN A 4 -26.29 -2.11 -16.64
C ASN A 4 -25.42 -1.93 -15.39
N VAL A 5 -25.11 -3.02 -14.71
CA VAL A 5 -24.12 -3.02 -13.62
C VAL A 5 -22.74 -3.10 -14.27
N PHE A 6 -22.27 -1.96 -14.80
CA PHE A 6 -20.83 -1.78 -14.96
C PHE A 6 -20.24 -1.73 -13.55
N SER A 7 -19.80 -2.90 -13.05
CA SER A 7 -19.07 -3.00 -11.78
C SER A 7 -17.70 -2.34 -11.97
N PHE A 8 -17.62 -1.04 -11.70
CA PHE A 8 -16.36 -0.32 -11.73
C PHE A 8 -15.54 -0.72 -10.50
N LEU A 9 -14.36 -1.30 -10.72
CA LEU A 9 -13.45 -1.64 -9.62
C LEU A 9 -12.69 -0.38 -9.19
N LEU A 10 -13.04 0.17 -8.04
CA LEU A 10 -12.34 1.29 -7.43
C LEU A 10 -11.41 0.78 -6.32
N THR A 11 -10.11 0.86 -6.57
CA THR A 11 -9.06 0.50 -5.60
C THR A 11 -8.49 1.75 -4.95
N LEU A 12 -8.63 1.86 -3.63
CA LEU A 12 -8.04 2.94 -2.85
C LEU A 12 -6.71 2.53 -2.23
N VAL A 13 -5.71 3.39 -2.37
CA VAL A 13 -4.41 3.26 -1.70
C VAL A 13 -4.51 3.92 -0.33
N MET A 14 -4.31 3.11 0.72
CA MET A 14 -4.49 3.54 2.10
C MET A 14 -3.18 4.07 2.68
N HIS A 15 -3.26 5.21 3.35
CA HIS A 15 -2.23 5.74 4.23
C HIS A 15 -2.49 5.27 5.67
N ILE A 16 -1.43 4.94 6.40
CA ILE A 16 -1.51 4.43 7.78
C ILE A 16 -0.60 5.19 8.75
N GLN A 17 0.32 6.00 8.23
CA GLN A 17 1.21 6.89 8.98
C GLN A 17 1.35 8.23 8.27
N VAL A 18 1.66 9.27 9.04
CA VAL A 18 2.20 10.52 8.51
C VAL A 18 3.71 10.34 8.36
N GLY A 19 4.13 9.92 7.16
CA GLY A 19 5.51 9.54 6.88
C GLY A 19 5.74 8.03 7.05
N CYS A 20 7.00 7.60 7.13
CA CYS A 20 7.35 6.20 7.33
C CYS A 20 8.67 6.06 8.10
N PRO A 21 8.72 5.28 9.20
CA PRO A 21 9.91 5.14 10.03
C PRO A 21 11.04 4.32 9.40
N LEU A 22 10.74 3.51 8.37
CA LEU A 22 11.71 2.58 7.76
C LEU A 22 12.75 3.25 6.85
N ARG A 23 12.47 4.46 6.37
CA ARG A 23 13.41 5.26 5.55
C ARG A 23 14.00 4.52 4.34
N CYS A 24 13.20 3.72 3.63
CA CYS A 24 13.63 3.09 2.38
C CYS A 24 14.18 4.16 1.41
N SER A 25 15.43 4.01 0.98
CA SER A 25 16.18 5.03 0.23
C SER A 25 15.55 5.41 -1.11
N PHE A 26 14.79 4.48 -1.71
CA PHE A 26 14.10 4.64 -2.96
C PHE A 26 12.65 5.16 -2.81
N CYS A 27 12.15 5.41 -1.59
CA CYS A 27 10.76 5.83 -1.34
C CYS A 27 10.68 7.29 -0.87
N ALA A 28 9.81 8.10 -1.48
CA ALA A 28 9.58 9.50 -1.11
C ALA A 28 9.07 9.63 0.33
N THR A 29 8.15 8.76 0.75
CA THR A 29 7.65 8.71 2.13
C THR A 29 8.78 8.48 3.13
N GLY A 30 9.71 7.58 2.81
CA GLY A 30 10.88 7.29 3.65
C GLY A 30 11.81 8.48 3.80
N LYS A 31 12.03 9.23 2.71
CA LYS A 31 12.83 10.47 2.71
C LYS A 31 12.15 11.62 3.46
N GLY A 32 10.81 11.66 3.48
CA GLY A 32 10.03 12.66 4.20
C GLY A 32 10.07 12.53 5.73
N GLY A 33 10.67 11.47 6.27
CA GLY A 33 10.72 11.19 7.69
C GLY A 33 9.43 10.59 8.24
N PHE A 34 9.35 10.46 9.56
CA PHE A 34 8.20 9.92 10.28
C PHE A 34 7.74 10.93 11.34
N ALA A 35 6.44 11.21 11.36
CA ALA A 35 5.83 12.08 12.35
C ALA A 35 5.01 11.27 13.37
N ARG A 36 3.98 10.55 12.91
CA ARG A 36 3.09 9.77 13.79
C ARG A 36 2.34 8.65 13.05
N ASN A 37 1.81 7.73 13.84
CA ASN A 37 0.79 6.77 13.39
C ASN A 37 -0.57 7.48 13.19
N LEU A 38 -1.33 7.01 12.20
CA LEU A 38 -2.74 7.35 12.08
C LEU A 38 -3.58 6.50 13.04
N GLN A 39 -4.63 7.10 13.59
CA GLN A 39 -5.65 6.43 14.36
C GLN A 39 -6.60 5.63 13.45
N PRO A 40 -7.32 4.63 13.99
CA PRO A 40 -8.25 3.83 13.20
C PRO A 40 -9.26 4.65 12.40
N HIS A 41 -9.84 5.70 13.00
CA HIS A 41 -10.82 6.57 12.34
C HIS A 41 -10.19 7.36 11.18
N GLU A 42 -8.98 7.89 11.35
CA GLU A 42 -8.24 8.58 10.26
C GLU A 42 -7.93 7.63 9.07
N ILE A 43 -7.77 6.33 9.33
CA ILE A 43 -7.61 5.33 8.27
C ILE A 43 -8.96 5.07 7.58
N VAL A 44 -10.05 4.96 8.34
CA VAL A 44 -11.38 4.70 7.79
C VAL A 44 -11.92 5.88 6.99
N GLU A 45 -11.72 7.10 7.48
CA GLU A 45 -12.15 8.35 6.86
C GLU A 45 -11.61 8.54 5.44
N GLN A 46 -10.43 7.98 5.11
CA GLN A 46 -9.92 8.01 3.74
C GLN A 46 -10.87 7.34 2.73
N VAL A 47 -11.51 6.22 3.12
CA VAL A 47 -12.52 5.58 2.26
C VAL A 47 -13.75 6.46 2.16
N LEU A 48 -14.26 6.93 3.30
CA LEU A 48 -15.48 7.75 3.36
C LEU A 48 -15.35 9.03 2.52
N ALA A 49 -14.23 9.74 2.66
CA ALA A 49 -13.95 10.96 1.91
C ALA A 49 -13.91 10.72 0.39
N ILE A 50 -13.34 9.59 -0.05
CA ILE A 50 -13.29 9.23 -1.48
C ILE A 50 -14.67 8.86 -2.00
N GLU A 51 -15.43 8.05 -1.26
CA GLU A 51 -16.81 7.70 -1.66
C GLU A 51 -17.70 8.95 -1.71
N GLU A 52 -17.54 9.87 -0.77
CA GLU A 52 -18.27 11.13 -0.74
C GLU A 52 -17.89 12.05 -1.92
N THR A 53 -16.60 12.17 -2.22
CA THR A 53 -16.10 13.07 -3.27
C THR A 53 -16.45 12.54 -4.67
N PHE A 54 -16.21 11.26 -4.92
CA PHE A 54 -16.36 10.68 -6.24
C PHE A 54 -17.77 10.11 -6.48
N LYS A 55 -18.59 9.96 -5.42
CA LYS A 55 -19.91 9.30 -5.48
C LYS A 55 -19.86 7.88 -6.04
N TYR A 56 -18.69 7.23 -5.92
CA TYR A 56 -18.47 5.83 -6.28
C TYR A 56 -18.05 5.04 -5.05
N ARG A 57 -18.55 3.81 -4.95
CA ARG A 57 -18.18 2.90 -3.87
C ARG A 57 -16.75 2.38 -4.06
N VAL A 58 -15.95 2.40 -3.00
CA VAL A 58 -14.64 1.75 -2.97
C VAL A 58 -14.84 0.24 -2.87
N THR A 59 -14.28 -0.50 -3.82
CA THR A 59 -14.41 -1.97 -3.89
C THR A 59 -13.20 -2.70 -3.35
N ASN A 60 -12.03 -2.05 -3.36
CA ASN A 60 -10.75 -2.62 -2.96
C ASN A 60 -9.93 -1.61 -2.15
N VAL A 61 -9.21 -2.09 -1.14
CA VAL A 61 -8.26 -1.26 -0.39
C VAL A 61 -6.89 -1.93 -0.35
N VAL A 62 -5.84 -1.16 -0.54
CA VAL A 62 -4.46 -1.65 -0.54
C VAL A 62 -3.59 -0.78 0.37
N PHE A 63 -2.94 -1.40 1.36
CA PHE A 63 -2.08 -0.71 2.33
C PHE A 63 -0.65 -0.58 1.79
N ILE A 64 -0.49 0.27 0.78
CA ILE A 64 0.78 0.59 0.11
C ILE A 64 0.99 2.11 -0.03
N GLY A 65 0.20 2.91 0.70
CA GLY A 65 0.34 4.36 0.74
C GLY A 65 1.49 4.78 1.65
N MET A 66 1.27 5.82 2.45
CA MET A 66 2.28 6.26 3.42
C MET A 66 2.27 5.38 4.68
N GLY A 67 3.43 4.81 4.99
CA GLY A 67 3.70 4.11 6.23
C GLY A 67 3.95 2.61 6.07
N GLU A 68 4.38 1.98 7.16
CA GLU A 68 4.53 0.53 7.29
C GLU A 68 3.40 -0.04 8.15
N PRO A 69 2.46 -0.82 7.55
CA PRO A 69 1.33 -1.41 8.27
C PRO A 69 1.73 -2.16 9.54
N MET A 70 2.84 -2.88 9.53
CA MET A 70 3.28 -3.66 10.69
C MET A 70 3.73 -2.79 11.88
N MET A 71 4.08 -1.52 11.64
CA MET A 71 4.44 -0.56 12.70
C MET A 71 3.23 0.26 13.19
N ASN A 72 2.04 0.02 12.63
CA ASN A 72 0.77 0.55 13.11
C ASN A 72 -0.32 -0.56 13.12
N LEU A 73 0.08 -1.79 13.45
CA LEU A 73 -0.76 -2.98 13.22
C LEU A 73 -2.11 -2.90 13.94
N LYS A 74 -2.16 -2.40 15.17
CA LYS A 74 -3.42 -2.25 15.93
C LYS A 74 -4.44 -1.42 15.14
N SER A 75 -4.06 -0.21 14.73
CA SER A 75 -4.96 0.70 14.00
C SER A 75 -5.34 0.14 12.63
N VAL A 76 -4.40 -0.54 11.95
CA VAL A 76 -4.66 -1.22 10.68
C VAL A 76 -5.69 -2.33 10.84
N LEU A 77 -5.60 -3.14 11.90
CA LEU A 77 -6.55 -4.23 12.16
C LEU A 77 -7.94 -3.71 12.54
N GLU A 78 -8.01 -2.66 13.37
CA GLU A 78 -9.28 -2.02 13.73
C GLU A 78 -9.96 -1.40 12.49
N ALA A 79 -9.22 -0.69 11.64
CA ALA A 79 -9.73 -0.16 10.38
C ALA A 79 -10.15 -1.28 9.40
N HIS A 80 -9.34 -2.34 9.27
CA HIS A 80 -9.66 -3.50 8.44
C HIS A 80 -10.97 -4.18 8.89
N GLN A 81 -11.20 -4.32 10.19
CA GLN A 81 -12.46 -4.85 10.71
C GLN A 81 -13.64 -3.93 10.38
N CYS A 82 -13.47 -2.61 10.52
CA CYS A 82 -14.49 -1.63 10.14
C CYS A 82 -14.82 -1.70 8.64
N PHE A 83 -13.81 -1.76 7.76
CA PHE A 83 -14.01 -1.92 6.32
C PHE A 83 -14.85 -3.15 5.97
N ASN A 84 -14.61 -4.26 6.67
CA ASN A 84 -15.35 -5.48 6.41
C ASN A 84 -16.77 -5.47 6.98
N LYS A 85 -16.93 -5.07 8.24
CA LYS A 85 -18.21 -5.13 8.96
C LYS A 85 -19.14 -3.99 8.58
N GLU A 86 -18.62 -2.77 8.50
CA GLU A 86 -19.43 -1.56 8.30
C GLU A 86 -19.50 -1.18 6.82
N LEU A 87 -18.36 -1.06 6.14
CA LEU A 87 -18.32 -0.65 4.71
C LEU A 87 -18.54 -1.80 3.71
N LYS A 88 -18.69 -3.03 4.23
CA LYS A 88 -18.96 -4.26 3.46
C LYS A 88 -17.94 -4.51 2.35
N ILE A 89 -16.68 -4.11 2.56
CA ILE A 89 -15.56 -4.48 1.68
C ILE A 89 -15.13 -5.90 2.03
N GLY A 90 -15.20 -6.82 1.06
CA GLY A 90 -14.85 -8.21 1.29
C GLY A 90 -13.37 -8.36 1.64
N GLN A 91 -13.02 -9.25 2.58
CA GLN A 91 -11.63 -9.39 3.04
C GLN A 91 -10.63 -9.77 1.93
N ARG A 92 -11.09 -10.47 0.89
CA ARG A 92 -10.28 -10.79 -0.30
C ARG A 92 -9.97 -9.59 -1.19
N MET A 93 -10.65 -8.46 -0.96
CA MET A 93 -10.45 -7.20 -1.68
C MET A 93 -9.53 -6.24 -0.91
N MET A 94 -8.96 -6.71 0.21
CA MET A 94 -8.05 -5.96 1.06
C MET A 94 -6.65 -6.58 0.99
N THR A 95 -5.63 -5.78 0.70
CA THR A 95 -4.23 -6.25 0.63
C THR A 95 -3.36 -5.47 1.59
N ILE A 96 -2.75 -6.16 2.56
CA ILE A 96 -1.76 -5.59 3.49
C ILE A 96 -0.36 -5.88 2.94
N SER A 97 0.41 -4.84 2.66
CA SER A 97 1.83 -4.96 2.29
C SER A 97 2.73 -4.69 3.51
N THR A 98 3.96 -5.19 3.47
CA THR A 98 4.98 -4.94 4.51
C THR A 98 6.38 -5.12 3.93
N VAL A 99 7.37 -4.39 4.45
CA VAL A 99 8.80 -4.61 4.13
C VAL A 99 9.42 -5.82 4.84
N SER A 100 8.60 -6.69 5.42
CA SER A 100 9.04 -7.84 6.24
C SER A 100 9.73 -7.44 7.54
N VAL A 101 9.07 -6.60 8.36
CA VAL A 101 9.54 -6.30 9.71
C VAL A 101 9.66 -7.62 10.51
N PRO A 102 10.81 -7.94 11.15
CA PRO A 102 11.03 -9.23 11.78
C PRO A 102 9.91 -9.63 12.75
N ASN A 103 9.50 -10.91 12.71
CA ASN A 103 8.44 -11.51 13.53
C ASN A 103 7.01 -10.96 13.33
N THR A 104 6.80 -9.92 12.51
CA THR A 104 5.47 -9.31 12.34
C THR A 104 4.55 -10.11 11.42
N ILE A 105 5.07 -10.85 10.44
CA ILE A 105 4.25 -11.72 9.58
C ILE A 105 3.57 -12.83 10.40
N LYS A 106 4.29 -13.42 11.36
CA LYS A 106 3.73 -14.41 12.29
C LYS A 106 2.66 -13.78 13.19
N MET A 107 2.90 -12.54 13.62
CA MET A 107 1.93 -11.76 14.39
C MET A 107 0.68 -11.45 13.58
N LEU A 108 0.79 -11.04 12.32
CA LEU A 108 -0.37 -10.83 11.45
C LEU A 108 -1.15 -12.14 11.25
N ALA A 109 -0.45 -13.24 10.99
CA ALA A 109 -1.06 -14.56 10.80
C ALA A 109 -1.86 -15.04 12.03
N SER A 110 -1.43 -14.68 13.26
CA SER A 110 -2.14 -15.10 14.48
C SER A 110 -3.50 -14.43 14.66
N HIS A 111 -3.77 -13.31 13.99
CA HIS A 111 -5.06 -12.61 14.05
C HIS A 111 -6.17 -13.30 13.24
N LYS A 112 -5.85 -14.41 12.53
CA LYS A 112 -6.80 -15.29 11.82
C LYS A 112 -7.83 -14.51 10.97
N LEU A 113 -7.37 -13.45 10.31
CA LEU A 113 -8.22 -12.71 9.38
C LEU A 113 -8.77 -13.69 8.32
N GLN A 114 -10.04 -13.55 7.94
CA GLN A 114 -10.63 -14.35 6.85
C GLN A 114 -10.01 -14.00 5.49
N SER A 115 -9.25 -12.90 5.40
CA SER A 115 -8.07 -12.83 4.53
C SER A 115 -7.07 -13.88 5.03
N THR A 116 -7.41 -15.16 4.84
CA THR A 116 -6.46 -16.23 4.97
C THR A 116 -5.25 -15.82 4.14
N LEU A 117 -4.05 -15.95 4.69
CA LEU A 117 -2.79 -15.77 3.98
C LEU A 117 -2.64 -16.72 2.75
N ALA A 118 -3.70 -17.42 2.37
CA ALA A 118 -3.87 -18.26 1.19
C ALA A 118 -4.78 -17.50 0.21
N VAL A 119 -4.38 -17.21 -1.02
CA VAL A 119 -3.96 -18.26 -1.97
C VAL A 119 -2.64 -17.94 -2.68
N ARG A 120 -2.02 -16.77 -2.45
CA ARG A 120 -0.73 -16.43 -3.06
C ARG A 120 0.01 -15.29 -2.35
N VAL A 121 1.17 -15.55 -1.76
CA VAL A 121 2.05 -14.46 -1.30
C VAL A 121 2.60 -13.74 -2.54
N SER A 122 2.49 -12.42 -2.59
CA SER A 122 3.10 -11.63 -3.66
C SER A 122 4.34 -10.93 -3.12
N PHE A 123 5.49 -11.21 -3.72
CA PHE A 123 6.73 -10.49 -3.45
C PHE A 123 6.80 -9.27 -4.36
N GLU A 124 6.78 -8.07 -3.78
CA GLU A 124 7.03 -6.85 -4.52
C GLU A 124 8.54 -6.61 -4.64
N TYR A 125 9.05 -6.57 -5.87
CA TYR A 125 10.47 -6.35 -6.15
C TYR A 125 10.65 -5.08 -6.97
N THR A 126 11.17 -4.03 -6.34
CA THR A 126 11.45 -2.77 -7.05
C THR A 126 12.76 -2.88 -7.81
N LEU A 127 12.70 -2.75 -9.14
CA LEU A 127 13.88 -2.79 -10.01
C LEU A 127 14.50 -1.39 -10.13
N LEU A 128 15.75 -1.27 -9.69
CA LEU A 128 16.59 -0.08 -9.68
C LEU A 128 17.73 -0.29 -10.69
N ALA A 129 17.87 0.64 -11.64
CA ALA A 129 18.79 0.47 -12.76
C ALA A 129 20.26 0.40 -12.32
N GLY A 130 20.94 -0.69 -12.71
CA GLY A 130 22.36 -0.95 -12.38
C GLY A 130 22.61 -1.29 -10.92
N ILE A 131 21.56 -1.61 -10.15
CA ILE A 131 21.67 -1.92 -8.72
C ILE A 131 21.17 -3.34 -8.44
N ASN A 132 19.97 -3.68 -8.93
CA ASN A 132 19.35 -4.98 -8.65
C ASN A 132 18.51 -5.50 -9.84
N ASP A 133 18.83 -5.06 -11.06
CA ASP A 133 18.07 -5.37 -12.28
C ASP A 133 18.87 -6.20 -13.31
N GLU A 134 20.08 -6.64 -12.97
CA GLU A 134 20.86 -7.56 -13.79
C GLU A 134 20.28 -8.99 -13.76
N LYS A 135 20.66 -9.80 -14.76
CA LYS A 135 20.17 -11.17 -14.93
C LYS A 135 20.50 -12.01 -13.71
N GLU A 136 21.72 -11.88 -13.20
CA GLU A 136 22.30 -12.59 -12.06
C GLU A 136 21.42 -12.42 -10.82
N HIS A 137 20.93 -11.20 -10.54
CA HIS A 137 20.01 -10.92 -9.45
C HIS A 137 18.66 -11.65 -9.59
N ALA A 138 18.17 -11.83 -10.82
CA ALA A 138 16.96 -12.61 -11.06
C ALA A 138 17.18 -14.10 -10.75
N GLU A 139 18.39 -14.61 -11.02
CA GLU A 139 18.75 -16.00 -10.72
C GLU A 139 18.84 -16.22 -9.21
N GLU A 140 19.51 -15.33 -8.49
CA GLU A 140 19.59 -15.34 -7.03
C GLU A 140 18.20 -15.23 -6.38
N LEU A 141 17.36 -14.31 -6.87
CA LEU A 141 15.99 -14.15 -6.40
C LEU A 141 15.19 -15.45 -6.57
N ALA A 142 15.32 -16.12 -7.72
CA ALA A 142 14.62 -17.37 -7.98
C ALA A 142 15.05 -18.49 -7.00
N GLU A 143 16.34 -18.58 -6.66
CA GLU A 143 16.82 -19.56 -5.67
C GLU A 143 16.31 -19.26 -4.26
N LEU A 144 16.31 -18.00 -3.85
CA LEU A 144 15.73 -17.58 -2.55
C LEU A 144 14.24 -17.91 -2.46
N LEU A 145 13.48 -17.64 -3.53
CA LEU A 145 12.04 -17.90 -3.56
C LEU A 145 11.71 -19.38 -3.51
N ARG A 146 12.55 -20.26 -4.07
CA ARG A 146 12.35 -21.72 -3.97
C ARG A 146 12.38 -22.23 -2.54
N MET A 147 13.13 -21.56 -1.65
CA MET A 147 13.16 -21.89 -0.22
C MET A 147 11.82 -21.61 0.48
N CYS A 148 10.96 -20.76 -0.10
CA CYS A 148 9.66 -20.41 0.47
C CYS A 148 8.55 -21.45 0.17
N GLY A 149 8.83 -22.50 -0.60
CA GLY A 149 7.83 -23.45 -1.08
C GLY A 149 6.99 -22.90 -2.24
N GLY A 150 5.96 -23.62 -2.69
CA GLY A 150 5.09 -23.16 -3.78
C GLY A 150 4.11 -22.06 -3.35
N GLY A 151 3.36 -21.49 -4.32
CA GLY A 151 2.23 -20.61 -4.03
C GLY A 151 2.57 -19.13 -3.84
N TYR A 152 3.60 -18.61 -4.53
CA TYR A 152 3.91 -17.18 -4.56
C TYR A 152 3.83 -16.58 -5.97
N HIS A 153 3.81 -15.25 -6.04
CA HIS A 153 3.92 -14.45 -7.25
C HIS A 153 5.00 -13.39 -7.05
N VAL A 154 5.74 -13.06 -8.11
CA VAL A 154 6.66 -11.91 -8.08
C VAL A 154 6.03 -10.76 -8.87
N ASN A 155 5.85 -9.62 -8.21
CA ASN A 155 5.45 -8.37 -8.84
C ASN A 155 6.68 -7.48 -9.01
N LEU A 156 7.21 -7.43 -10.23
CA LEU A 156 8.29 -6.50 -10.58
C LEU A 156 7.71 -5.09 -10.70
N ILE A 157 8.31 -4.15 -9.99
CA ILE A 157 7.94 -2.74 -10.01
C ILE A 157 9.15 -1.97 -10.56
N PRO A 158 9.19 -1.66 -11.87
CA PRO A 158 10.24 -0.80 -12.38
C PRO A 158 10.16 0.54 -11.65
N TYR A 159 11.31 1.03 -11.17
CA TYR A 159 11.36 2.17 -10.26
C TYR A 159 10.60 3.39 -10.77
N ASN A 160 9.84 4.03 -9.88
CA ASN A 160 9.21 5.32 -10.13
C ASN A 160 10.13 6.40 -9.55
N PRO A 161 10.80 7.22 -10.38
CA PRO A 161 11.74 8.21 -9.88
C PRO A 161 11.08 9.18 -8.91
N ILE A 162 11.81 9.52 -7.84
CA ILE A 162 11.39 10.55 -6.87
C ILE A 162 12.43 11.67 -6.88
N GLU A 163 11.98 12.88 -6.53
CA GLU A 163 12.86 14.03 -6.39
C GLU A 163 14.00 13.77 -5.38
N GLY A 164 15.21 14.18 -5.75
CA GLY A 164 16.41 14.03 -4.91
C GLY A 164 16.88 12.59 -4.72
N SER A 165 16.47 11.64 -5.58
CA SER A 165 16.98 10.27 -5.60
C SER A 165 18.04 10.06 -6.66
N GLU A 166 19.08 9.30 -6.31
CA GLU A 166 20.14 8.88 -7.23
C GLU A 166 19.74 7.63 -8.04
N TYR A 167 18.72 6.91 -7.59
CA TYR A 167 18.23 5.72 -8.29
C TYR A 167 17.53 6.06 -9.60
N LYS A 168 17.63 5.14 -10.56
CA LYS A 168 17.08 5.30 -11.90
C LYS A 168 16.13 4.17 -12.25
N ARG A 169 15.18 4.46 -13.13
CA ARG A 169 14.28 3.47 -13.71
C ARG A 169 15.03 2.63 -14.75
N PRO A 170 14.96 1.29 -14.69
CA PRO A 170 15.59 0.43 -15.70
C PRO A 170 14.90 0.59 -17.07
N TYR A 171 15.67 0.37 -18.14
CA TYR A 171 15.12 0.34 -19.49
C TYR A 171 14.20 -0.88 -19.67
N ARG A 172 13.20 -0.76 -20.55
CA ARG A 172 12.24 -1.84 -20.84
C ARG A 172 12.92 -3.17 -21.22
N LYS A 173 14.02 -3.12 -21.98
CA LYS A 173 14.78 -4.31 -22.38
C LYS A 173 15.40 -5.04 -21.17
N VAL A 174 15.89 -4.29 -20.18
CA VAL A 174 16.46 -4.86 -18.95
C VAL A 174 15.37 -5.49 -18.10
N VAL A 175 14.23 -4.80 -17.93
CA VAL A 175 13.06 -5.36 -17.24
C VAL A 175 12.59 -6.66 -17.91
N GLN A 176 12.53 -6.70 -19.24
CA GLN A 176 12.13 -7.90 -19.96
C GLN A 176 13.14 -9.04 -19.79
N ALA A 177 14.45 -8.76 -19.87
CA ALA A 177 15.47 -9.77 -19.62
C ALA A 177 15.39 -10.36 -18.19
N PHE A 178 15.04 -9.54 -17.20
CA PHE A 178 14.79 -9.98 -15.83
C PHE A 178 13.55 -10.88 -15.73
N VAL A 179 12.46 -10.52 -16.42
CA VAL A 179 11.26 -11.36 -16.55
C VAL A 179 11.61 -12.71 -17.17
N ASP A 180 12.30 -12.70 -18.31
CA ASP A 180 12.67 -13.92 -19.05
C ASP A 180 13.55 -14.83 -18.17
N ALA A 181 14.47 -14.25 -17.38
CA ALA A 181 15.33 -14.99 -16.46
C ALA A 181 14.57 -15.65 -15.29
N LEU A 182 13.52 -15.00 -14.77
CA LEU A 182 12.62 -15.56 -13.76
C LEU A 182 11.70 -16.65 -14.36
N GLU A 183 11.12 -16.40 -15.53
CA GLU A 183 10.23 -17.34 -16.22
C GLU A 183 10.97 -18.63 -16.63
N ALA A 184 12.21 -18.51 -17.12
CA ALA A 184 13.09 -19.65 -17.41
C ALA A 184 13.30 -20.56 -16.17
N ARG A 185 13.17 -20.00 -14.96
CA ARG A 185 13.28 -20.71 -13.68
C ARG A 185 11.94 -21.13 -13.10
N LYS A 186 10.86 -21.00 -13.86
CA LYS A 186 9.47 -21.33 -13.52
C LYS A 186 8.90 -20.46 -12.39
N ILE A 187 9.44 -19.26 -12.20
CA ILE A 187 8.89 -18.27 -11.29
C ILE A 187 7.73 -17.56 -12.01
N THR A 188 6.55 -17.55 -11.40
CA THR A 188 5.46 -16.74 -11.94
C THR A 188 5.67 -15.28 -11.58
N VAL A 189 5.76 -14.45 -12.61
CA VAL A 189 6.11 -13.04 -12.47
C VAL A 189 5.12 -12.17 -13.25
N SER A 190 4.90 -10.94 -12.79
CA SER A 190 4.25 -9.89 -13.57
C SER A 190 4.99 -8.57 -13.41
N VAL A 191 4.88 -7.70 -14.41
CA VAL A 191 5.41 -6.33 -14.34
C VAL A 191 4.26 -5.39 -14.04
N ARG A 192 4.36 -4.69 -12.90
CA ARG A 192 3.35 -3.70 -12.50
C ARG A 192 3.36 -2.54 -13.48
N ARG A 193 2.24 -2.34 -14.18
CA ARG A 193 2.04 -1.15 -15.02
C ARG A 193 2.05 0.08 -14.13
N THR A 194 2.89 1.05 -14.45
CA THR A 194 2.89 2.30 -13.72
C THR A 194 1.63 3.10 -14.03
N ARG A 195 0.95 3.57 -12.99
CA ARG A 195 -0.21 4.47 -13.07
C ARG A 195 0.11 5.70 -12.22
N GLY A 196 -0.21 6.90 -12.73
CA GLY A 196 -0.10 8.15 -11.98
C GLY A 196 1.31 8.74 -11.83
N LEU A 197 2.27 8.39 -12.71
CA LEU A 197 3.59 9.02 -12.74
C LEU A 197 3.50 10.53 -12.97
N ASP A 198 2.66 10.94 -13.93
CA ASP A 198 2.51 12.34 -14.33
C ASP A 198 1.94 13.22 -13.20
N ALA A 199 1.30 12.59 -12.21
CA ALA A 199 0.73 13.25 -11.05
C ALA A 199 1.53 13.01 -9.75
N ASN A 200 2.71 12.37 -9.81
CA ASN A 200 3.51 11.99 -8.64
C ASN A 200 2.76 11.14 -7.59
N VAL A 201 1.77 10.36 -8.02
CA VAL A 201 0.97 9.48 -7.15
C VAL A 201 1.28 8.00 -7.36
N ALA A 202 2.30 7.68 -8.17
CA ALA A 202 2.72 6.29 -8.31
C ALA A 202 3.30 5.76 -6.99
N CYS A 203 3.35 4.43 -6.86
CA CYS A 203 3.91 3.77 -5.68
C CYS A 203 5.30 4.31 -5.37
N GLY A 204 5.51 4.76 -4.12
CA GLY A 204 6.77 5.35 -3.66
C GLY A 204 6.95 6.85 -3.91
N GLN A 205 6.06 7.54 -4.64
CA GLN A 205 6.18 8.98 -4.93
C GLN A 205 5.37 9.87 -3.97
N LEU A 206 4.52 9.29 -3.13
CA LEU A 206 3.65 10.02 -2.21
C LEU A 206 4.49 10.77 -1.16
N ARG A 207 4.46 12.10 -1.24
CA ARG A 207 5.08 13.01 -0.29
C ARG A 207 4.03 14.01 0.18
N ASN A 208 3.87 14.17 1.48
CA ASN A 208 2.92 15.18 1.98
C ASN A 208 3.61 16.55 1.95
N ALA A 209 3.08 17.51 1.21
CA ALA A 209 3.50 18.91 1.32
C ALA A 209 3.26 19.46 2.74
N PHE A 210 2.25 18.92 3.44
CA PHE A 210 1.88 19.23 4.81
C PHE A 210 2.79 18.61 5.87
N GLN A 211 3.78 17.79 5.52
CA GLN A 211 4.77 17.33 6.51
C GLN A 211 5.66 18.46 7.05
N LYS A 212 5.64 19.65 6.44
CA LYS A 212 6.38 20.81 6.94
C LYS A 212 5.70 21.53 8.11
N ASN A 213 4.37 21.44 8.25
CA ASN A 213 3.62 22.03 9.36
C ASN A 213 2.56 21.04 9.86
N PRO A 214 2.57 20.65 11.16
CA PRO A 214 1.48 19.87 11.72
C PRO A 214 0.15 20.57 11.43
N LEU A 215 -0.88 19.77 11.08
CA LEU A 215 -2.26 20.27 11.06
C LEU A 215 -2.52 20.91 12.42
N LEU A 216 -2.76 22.22 12.43
CA LEU A 216 -3.19 22.93 13.62
C LEU A 216 -4.43 22.21 14.15
N GLU A 217 -4.44 21.97 15.46
CA GLU A 217 -5.55 21.36 16.17
C GLU A 217 -6.85 22.03 15.73
N ILE A 218 -7.81 21.22 15.26
CA ILE A 218 -9.16 21.70 15.01
C ILE A 218 -9.73 22.02 16.40
N GLU A 219 -9.70 23.30 16.76
CA GLU A 219 -10.45 23.84 17.89
C GLU A 219 -11.91 23.36 17.76
N PRO A 220 -12.49 22.72 18.80
CA PRO A 220 -13.86 22.25 18.73
C PRO A 220 -14.78 23.44 18.46
N SER A 221 -15.69 23.26 17.49
CA SER A 221 -16.69 24.27 17.13
C SER A 221 -17.45 24.74 18.38
N PRO A 222 -17.64 26.06 18.58
CA PRO A 222 -18.38 26.56 19.72
C PRO A 222 -19.79 25.97 19.75
N SER A 223 -20.12 25.43 20.92
CA SER A 223 -21.37 24.79 21.29
C SER A 223 -22.61 25.55 20.82
N ILE A 224 -23.48 24.86 20.09
CA ILE A 224 -24.89 25.26 19.93
C ILE A 224 -25.52 25.19 21.33
N GLU A 225 -25.85 26.35 21.88
CA GLU A 225 -26.68 26.50 23.07
C GLU A 225 -27.95 25.66 22.93
N ARG A 226 -28.12 24.64 23.79
CA ARG A 226 -29.45 24.11 24.08
C ARG A 226 -30.01 24.87 25.26
N THR A 227 -30.81 25.87 24.96
CA THR A 227 -31.84 26.36 25.88
C THR A 227 -32.79 25.20 26.18
N LEU A 228 -32.65 24.57 27.35
CA LEU A 228 -33.67 23.75 27.96
C LEU A 228 -34.16 24.46 29.22
N VAL A 229 -35.23 25.23 29.02
CA VAL A 229 -36.44 25.35 29.84
C VAL A 229 -36.29 24.97 31.32
N THR A 230 -36.25 25.99 32.18
CA THR A 230 -36.79 25.90 33.55
C THR A 230 -38.21 26.46 33.56
N ALA A 231 -39.19 25.56 33.65
CA ALA A 231 -40.51 25.73 34.30
C ALA A 231 -41.22 24.38 34.33
#